data_AF-A0A1Y3B226-F1
#
_entry.id   AF-A0A1Y3B226-F1
#
_cell.length_a   1.000
_cell.length_b   1.000
_cell.length_c   1.000
_cell.angle_alpha   90.00
_cell.angle_beta   90.00
_cell.angle_gamma   90.00
#
_symmetry.space_group_name_H-M   'P 1'
#
loop_
_entity.id
_entity.type
_entity.pdbx_description
1 polymer ?
#
loop_
_entity_poly.entity_id
_entity_poly.type
_entity_poly.pdbx_seq_one_letter_code
_entity_poly.pdbx_strand_id
1 'polypeptide(L)'
;MIDRDVYDELYQTSYFQSMSLAADEDEHSIEMQLPFIAKVMESKGQNGFKIVPILVGSLSNEKEYLYGQILSKYFLQPGNVFVISSDFCHWGQRFSFQYYNKGWGEIYQSIQKLDEMGMNLIESLEPSAFAEYLQQYRNTICGRHP
;
A
#
# COMPACT_ATOMS: atom_id res chain seq x y z
N MET A 1 -7.32 -17.20 8.50
CA MET A 1 -8.49 -16.76 9.30
C MET A 1 -8.33 -15.27 9.61
N ILE A 2 -9.40 -14.47 9.69
CA ILE A 2 -9.29 -13.04 10.06
C ILE A 2 -9.02 -12.91 11.57
N ASP A 3 -8.15 -11.97 11.96
CA ASP A 3 -7.93 -11.67 13.38
C ASP A 3 -8.99 -10.72 13.95
N ARG A 4 -9.97 -11.29 14.65
CA ARG A 4 -11.10 -10.54 15.20
C ARG A 4 -10.72 -9.59 16.33
N ASP A 5 -9.76 -9.97 17.17
CA ASP A 5 -9.33 -9.16 18.30
C ASP A 5 -8.74 -7.84 17.80
N VAL A 6 -7.87 -7.91 16.78
CA VAL A 6 -7.29 -6.72 16.13
C VAL A 6 -8.35 -5.90 15.38
N TYR A 7 -9.30 -6.56 14.70
CA TYR A 7 -10.42 -5.87 14.04
C TYR A 7 -11.25 -5.05 15.02
N ASP A 8 -11.61 -5.64 16.17
CA ASP A 8 -12.42 -4.98 17.19
C ASP A 8 -11.66 -3.80 17.80
N GLU A 9 -10.35 -3.95 18.07
CA GLU A 9 -9.50 -2.85 18.52
C GLU A 9 -9.42 -1.70 17.50
N LEU A 10 -9.23 -2.02 16.21
CA LEU A 10 -9.20 -1.01 15.14
C LEU A 10 -10.55 -0.31 15.00
N TYR A 11 -11.65 -1.06 15.06
CA TYR A 11 -13.00 -0.51 14.96
C TYR A 11 -13.32 0.45 16.12
N GLN A 12 -12.88 0.13 17.34
CA GLN A 12 -13.05 0.98 18.52
C GLN A 12 -12.36 2.35 18.40
N THR A 13 -11.34 2.49 17.54
CA THR A 13 -10.71 3.80 17.29
C THR A 13 -11.65 4.79 16.59
N SER A 14 -12.77 4.32 16.02
CA SER A 14 -13.72 5.12 15.22
C SER A 14 -13.15 5.71 13.93
N TYR A 15 -11.91 5.34 13.54
CA TYR A 15 -11.29 5.75 12.27
C TYR A 15 -11.44 4.72 11.15
N PHE A 16 -12.00 3.54 11.45
CA PHE A 16 -12.25 2.48 10.48
C PHE A 16 -13.75 2.30 10.25
N GLN A 17 -14.11 1.86 9.05
CA GLN A 17 -15.49 1.58 8.66
C GLN A 17 -15.61 0.15 8.17
N SER A 18 -16.79 -0.44 8.32
CA SER A 18 -17.10 -1.73 7.70
C SER A 18 -17.36 -1.55 6.21
N MET A 19 -16.78 -2.43 5.40
CA MET A 19 -17.10 -2.54 3.98
C MET A 19 -18.30 -3.49 3.78
N SER A 20 -19.10 -3.26 2.73
CA SER A 20 -20.14 -4.22 2.34
C SER A 20 -19.50 -5.43 1.66
N LEU A 21 -20.14 -6.60 1.74
CA LEU A 21 -19.62 -7.81 1.09
C LEU A 21 -19.39 -7.60 -0.42
N ALA A 22 -20.31 -6.91 -1.09
CA ALA A 22 -20.19 -6.65 -2.53
C ALA A 22 -19.00 -5.75 -2.88
N ALA A 23 -18.66 -4.77 -2.03
CA ALA A 23 -17.47 -3.93 -2.24
C ALA A 23 -16.17 -4.69 -1.91
N ASP A 24 -16.21 -5.62 -0.96
CA ASP A 24 -15.09 -6.52 -0.63
C ASP A 24 -14.76 -7.44 -1.82
N GLU A 25 -15.79 -8.09 -2.39
CA GLU A 25 -15.64 -9.02 -3.51
C GLU A 25 -15.29 -8.35 -4.85
N ASP A 26 -15.57 -7.05 -5.01
CA ASP A 26 -15.21 -6.26 -6.20
C ASP A 26 -13.78 -5.68 -6.12
N GLU A 27 -13.15 -5.70 -4.94
CA GLU A 27 -11.84 -5.10 -4.71
C GLU A 27 -10.71 -6.14 -4.78
N HIS A 28 -9.77 -5.96 -5.71
CA HIS A 28 -8.74 -6.95 -5.99
C HIS A 28 -7.38 -6.67 -5.34
N SER A 29 -7.12 -5.45 -4.85
CA SER A 29 -5.79 -5.08 -4.33
C SER A 29 -5.34 -5.96 -3.16
N ILE A 30 -6.27 -6.37 -2.29
CA ILE A 30 -6.00 -7.28 -1.19
C ILE A 30 -6.04 -8.74 -1.65
N GLU A 31 -7.03 -9.09 -2.48
CA GLU A 31 -7.22 -10.46 -2.98
C GLU A 31 -5.97 -11.01 -3.65
N MET A 32 -5.28 -10.20 -4.46
CA MET A 32 -4.06 -10.61 -5.17
C MET A 32 -2.92 -11.03 -4.25
N GLN A 33 -2.92 -10.59 -2.99
CA GLN A 33 -1.92 -10.98 -2.00
C GLN A 33 -2.23 -12.33 -1.33
N LEU A 34 -3.51 -12.73 -1.28
CA LEU A 34 -3.95 -13.90 -0.51
C LEU A 34 -3.33 -15.23 -0.97
N PRO A 35 -3.22 -15.54 -2.28
CA PRO A 35 -2.57 -16.77 -2.74
C PRO A 35 -1.09 -16.83 -2.35
N PHE A 36 -0.37 -15.70 -2.47
CA PHE A 36 1.05 -15.60 -2.10
C PHE A 36 1.24 -15.79 -0.60
N ILE A 37 0.43 -15.10 0.21
CA ILE A 37 0.47 -15.23 1.67
C ILE A 37 0.18 -16.68 2.08
N ALA A 38 -0.87 -17.30 1.52
CA ALA A 38 -1.21 -18.69 1.81
C ALA A 38 -0.06 -19.66 1.46
N LYS A 39 0.63 -19.43 0.33
CA LYS A 39 1.76 -20.26 -0.08
C LYS A 39 2.97 -20.08 0.83
N VAL A 40 3.35 -18.85 1.17
CA VAL A 40 4.49 -18.57 2.07
C VAL A 40 4.23 -19.15 3.47
N MET A 41 2.99 -19.11 3.93
CA MET A 41 2.60 -19.56 5.27
C MET A 41 2.19 -21.05 5.34
N GLU A 42 2.38 -21.82 4.26
CA GLU A 42 1.88 -23.21 4.18
C GLU A 42 2.37 -24.10 5.33
N SER A 43 3.62 -23.92 5.77
CA SER A 43 4.24 -24.69 6.86
C SER A 43 3.61 -24.43 8.24
N LYS A 44 2.92 -23.30 8.40
CA LYS A 44 2.20 -22.95 9.64
C LYS A 44 0.83 -23.62 9.71
N GLY A 45 0.33 -24.13 8.58
CA GLY A 45 -1.02 -24.69 8.46
C GLY A 45 -2.12 -23.62 8.55
N GLN A 46 -3.36 -24.01 8.30
CA GLN A 46 -4.51 -23.10 8.16
C GLN A 46 -4.82 -22.25 9.40
N ASN A 47 -4.43 -22.74 10.60
CA ASN A 47 -4.65 -22.07 11.89
C ASN A 47 -3.37 -21.48 12.49
N GLY A 48 -2.24 -21.55 11.78
CA GLY A 48 -0.95 -21.06 12.29
C GLY A 48 -0.68 -19.58 12.04
N PHE A 49 -1.59 -18.89 11.33
CA PHE A 49 -1.54 -17.45 11.13
C PHE A 49 -2.94 -16.87 10.93
N LYS A 50 -3.07 -15.58 11.20
CA LYS A 50 -4.27 -14.79 10.93
C LYS A 50 -3.91 -13.62 10.01
N ILE A 51 -4.92 -13.03 9.37
CA ILE A 51 -4.77 -11.84 8.53
C ILE A 51 -5.68 -10.72 9.01
N VAL A 52 -5.27 -9.48 8.75
CA VAL A 52 -6.05 -8.27 9.02
C VAL A 52 -6.14 -7.46 7.71
N PRO A 53 -7.15 -7.72 6.86
CA PRO A 53 -7.39 -6.94 5.66
C PRO A 53 -7.74 -5.48 6.01
N ILE A 54 -7.04 -4.52 5.42
CA ILE A 54 -7.34 -3.09 5.56
C ILE A 54 -7.38 -2.48 4.16
N LEU A 55 -8.56 -2.04 3.72
CA LEU A 55 -8.69 -1.27 2.49
C LEU A 55 -8.40 0.20 2.78
N VAL A 56 -7.42 0.76 2.08
CA VAL A 56 -7.02 2.16 2.23
C VAL A 56 -7.53 2.95 1.03
N GLY A 57 -8.38 3.94 1.29
CA GLY A 57 -8.89 4.85 0.28
C GLY A 57 -7.95 6.02 -0.01
N SER A 58 -8.49 7.09 -0.59
CA SER A 58 -7.76 8.35 -0.77
C SER A 58 -7.62 9.06 0.58
N LEU A 59 -6.39 9.23 1.05
CA LEU A 59 -6.06 9.87 2.33
C LEU A 59 -5.48 11.27 2.10
N SER A 60 -5.65 12.13 3.10
CA SER A 60 -4.84 13.35 3.23
C SER A 60 -3.57 13.03 4.04
N ASN A 61 -2.53 13.85 3.93
CA ASN A 61 -1.28 13.66 4.68
C ASN A 61 -1.52 13.59 6.21
N GLU A 62 -2.49 14.34 6.73
CA GLU A 62 -2.85 14.28 8.15
C GLU A 62 -3.45 12.93 8.53
N LYS A 63 -4.26 12.34 7.63
CA LYS A 63 -4.83 11.00 7.83
C LYS A 63 -3.78 9.91 7.67
N GLU A 64 -2.86 10.04 6.72
CA GLU A 64 -1.73 9.10 6.57
C GLU A 64 -0.90 9.07 7.86
N TYR A 65 -0.56 10.23 8.42
CA TYR A 65 0.13 10.32 9.71
C TYR A 65 -0.70 9.69 10.84
N LEU A 66 -2.00 9.99 10.91
CA LEU A 66 -2.90 9.43 11.93
C LEU A 66 -2.98 7.89 11.86
N TYR A 67 -3.18 7.31 10.68
CA TYR A 67 -3.24 5.85 10.53
C TYR A 67 -1.87 5.21 10.81
N GLY A 68 -0.77 5.85 10.41
CA GLY A 68 0.58 5.46 10.81
C GLY A 68 0.72 5.36 12.34
N GLN A 69 0.21 6.34 13.09
CA GLN A 69 0.20 6.30 14.56
C GLN A 69 -0.65 5.15 15.11
N ILE A 70 -1.88 4.97 14.60
CA ILE A 70 -2.78 3.88 15.04
C ILE A 70 -2.16 2.51 14.79
N LEU A 71 -1.54 2.30 13.62
CA LEU A 71 -0.99 1.02 13.19
C LEU A 71 0.40 0.73 13.76
N SER A 72 1.13 1.76 14.22
CA SER A 72 2.51 1.64 14.73
C SER A 72 2.66 0.60 15.85
N LYS A 73 1.68 0.49 16.76
CA LYS A 73 1.72 -0.48 17.86
C LYS A 73 1.73 -1.92 17.36
N TYR A 74 1.06 -2.21 16.23
CA TYR A 74 1.06 -3.54 15.62
C TYR A 74 2.29 -3.75 14.75
N PHE A 75 2.77 -2.70 14.07
CA PHE A 75 3.98 -2.74 13.23
C PHE A 75 5.23 -3.10 14.04
N LEU A 76 5.33 -2.57 15.26
CA LEU A 76 6.47 -2.82 16.16
C LEU A 76 6.40 -4.17 16.89
N GLN A 77 5.28 -4.90 16.80
CA GLN A 77 5.10 -6.15 17.52
C GLN A 77 5.76 -7.32 16.77
N PRO A 78 6.71 -8.05 17.39
CA PRO A 78 7.30 -9.23 16.77
C PRO A 78 6.24 -10.28 16.46
N GLY A 79 6.30 -10.85 15.26
CA GLY A 79 5.33 -11.85 14.78
C GLY A 79 4.26 -11.27 13.85
N ASN A 80 4.14 -9.95 13.76
CA ASN A 80 3.31 -9.28 12.77
C ASN A 80 4.12 -9.00 11.49
N VAL A 81 3.45 -9.04 10.35
CA VAL A 81 4.00 -8.66 9.04
C VAL A 81 2.99 -7.76 8.35
N PHE A 82 3.46 -6.62 7.84
CA PHE A 82 2.67 -5.71 7.03
C PHE A 82 2.97 -5.97 5.55
N VAL A 83 1.92 -6.25 4.79
CA VAL A 83 1.99 -6.38 3.33
C VAL A 83 1.32 -5.16 2.74
N ILE A 84 2.12 -4.28 2.15
CA ILE A 84 1.64 -3.05 1.49
C ILE A 84 1.51 -3.34 -0.01
N SER A 85 0.29 -3.31 -0.53
CA SER A 85 0.00 -3.62 -1.93
C SER A 85 0.07 -2.34 -2.78
N SER A 86 0.98 -2.31 -3.76
CA SER A 86 1.15 -1.17 -4.66
C SER A 86 1.81 -1.57 -5.97
N ASP A 87 1.26 -1.09 -7.08
CA ASP A 87 1.92 -0.99 -8.37
C ASP A 87 2.52 0.42 -8.54
N PHE A 88 3.65 0.49 -9.24
CA PHE A 88 4.35 1.73 -9.57
C PHE A 88 3.81 2.37 -10.87
N CYS A 89 4.65 2.97 -11.72
CA CYS A 89 4.17 3.79 -12.84
C CYS A 89 3.22 3.06 -13.81
N HIS A 90 1.98 3.53 -13.89
CA HIS A 90 1.06 3.24 -14.97
C HIS A 90 1.25 4.30 -16.07
N TRP A 91 2.16 4.02 -17.01
CA TRP A 91 2.51 4.94 -18.10
C TRP A 91 1.69 4.68 -19.38
N GLY A 92 1.20 5.74 -20.02
CA GLY A 92 0.55 5.70 -21.32
C GLY A 92 -0.70 6.57 -21.40
N GLN A 93 -1.17 6.81 -22.63
CA GLN A 93 -2.36 7.63 -22.89
C GLN A 93 -3.61 7.10 -22.16
N ARG A 94 -3.77 5.77 -22.04
CA ARG A 94 -4.89 5.14 -21.32
C ARG A 94 -4.95 5.49 -19.83
N PHE A 95 -3.83 5.93 -19.25
CA PHE A 95 -3.72 6.33 -17.85
C PHE A 95 -3.62 7.85 -17.68
N SER A 96 -3.75 8.62 -18.77
CA SER A 96 -3.55 10.08 -18.78
C SER A 96 -2.20 10.52 -18.17
N PHE A 97 -1.19 9.65 -18.24
CA PHE A 97 0.14 9.91 -17.67
C PHE A 97 1.23 9.48 -18.64
N GLN A 98 1.99 10.45 -19.15
CA GLN A 98 3.05 10.21 -20.13
C GLN A 98 4.29 11.05 -19.82
N TYR A 99 4.62 11.19 -18.53
CA TYR A 99 5.86 11.87 -18.13
C TYR A 99 7.05 11.23 -18.87
N TYR A 100 7.86 12.06 -19.51
CA TYR A 100 9.03 11.58 -20.25
C TYR A 100 10.14 12.62 -20.19
N ASN A 101 11.25 12.24 -19.57
CA ASN A 101 12.47 13.02 -19.55
C ASN A 101 13.45 12.51 -20.63
N LYS A 102 13.59 13.26 -21.72
CA LYS A 102 14.51 12.91 -22.83
C LYS A 102 15.97 12.81 -22.40
N GLY A 103 16.38 13.50 -21.33
CA GLY A 103 17.73 13.42 -20.78
C GLY A 103 17.99 12.10 -20.03
N TRP A 104 16.96 11.30 -19.79
CA TRP A 104 17.06 10.03 -19.07
C TRP A 104 17.21 8.81 -19.97
N GLY A 105 17.07 8.98 -21.29
CA GLY A 105 17.18 7.92 -22.28
C GLY A 105 15.84 7.64 -22.97
N GLU A 106 15.58 6.39 -23.32
CA GLU A 106 14.31 5.95 -23.91
C GLU A 106 13.16 6.02 -22.89
N ILE A 107 11.91 5.88 -23.36
CA ILE A 107 10.71 6.02 -22.51
C ILE A 107 10.78 5.09 -21.30
N TYR A 108 11.12 3.81 -21.49
CA TYR A 108 11.19 2.86 -20.37
C TYR A 108 12.29 3.22 -19.36
N GLN A 109 13.39 3.83 -19.80
CA GLN A 109 14.47 4.29 -18.92
C GLN A 109 14.02 5.51 -18.11
N SER A 110 13.22 6.39 -18.73
CA SER A 110 12.60 7.50 -18.02
C SER A 110 11.57 7.02 -16.99
N ILE A 111 10.79 5.97 -17.29
CA ILE A 111 9.85 5.36 -16.35
C ILE A 111 10.61 4.70 -15.20
N GLN A 112 11.60 3.86 -15.53
CA GLN A 112 12.44 3.18 -14.55
C GLN A 112 13.09 4.18 -13.58
N LYS A 113 13.72 5.24 -14.08
CA LYS A 113 14.31 6.27 -13.20
C LYS A 113 13.26 6.98 -12.35
N LEU A 114 12.09 7.26 -12.90
CA LEU A 114 11.01 7.89 -12.15
C LEU A 114 10.56 6.99 -10.99
N ASP A 115 10.41 5.68 -11.24
CA ASP A 115 10.03 4.70 -10.22
C ASP A 115 11.14 4.49 -9.19
N GLU A 116 12.39 4.32 -9.62
CA GLU A 116 13.56 4.20 -8.75
C GLU A 116 13.70 5.42 -7.82
N MET A 117 13.40 6.64 -8.28
CA MET A 117 13.36 7.83 -7.42
C MET A 117 12.34 7.67 -6.28
N GLY A 118 11.14 7.19 -6.59
CA GLY A 118 10.10 6.93 -5.59
C GLY A 118 10.52 5.83 -4.61
N MET A 119 11.09 4.72 -5.13
CA MET A 119 11.61 3.61 -4.32
C MET A 119 12.70 4.07 -3.35
N ASN A 120 13.68 4.84 -3.84
CA ASN A 120 14.77 5.37 -3.00
C ASN A 120 14.26 6.29 -1.88
N LEU A 121 13.19 7.05 -2.13
CA LEU A 121 12.56 7.89 -1.10
C LEU A 121 11.83 7.04 -0.05
N ILE A 122 11.18 5.95 -0.45
CA ILE A 122 10.60 4.98 0.49
C ILE A 122 11.70 4.35 1.36
N GLU A 123 12.83 3.95 0.75
CA GLU A 123 13.98 3.40 1.47
C GLU A 123 14.60 4.40 2.47
N SER A 124 14.49 5.70 2.21
CA SER A 124 14.99 6.74 3.13
C SER A 124 14.16 6.91 4.40
N LEU A 125 12.94 6.34 4.45
CA LEU A 125 11.99 6.45 5.55
C LEU A 125 11.59 7.91 5.89
N GLU A 126 11.58 8.79 4.89
CA GLU A 126 11.17 10.20 5.01
C GLU A 126 9.84 10.44 4.26
N PRO A 127 8.67 10.34 4.93
CA PRO A 127 7.36 10.44 4.27
C PRO A 127 7.12 11.77 3.57
N SER A 128 7.65 12.87 4.11
CA SER A 128 7.55 14.21 3.51
C SER A 128 8.22 14.27 2.14
N ALA A 129 9.41 13.67 2.01
CA ALA A 129 10.15 13.65 0.75
C ALA A 129 9.42 12.83 -0.32
N PHE A 130 8.78 11.71 0.07
CA PHE A 130 7.93 10.94 -0.84
C PHE A 130 6.68 11.72 -1.27
N ALA A 131 6.02 12.43 -0.34
CA ALA A 131 4.87 13.29 -0.66
C ALA A 131 5.24 14.43 -1.62
N GLU A 132 6.40 15.07 -1.42
CA GLU A 132 6.94 16.10 -2.32
C GLU A 132 7.22 15.53 -3.73
N TYR A 133 7.79 14.32 -3.82
CA TYR A 133 7.99 13.62 -5.08
C TYR A 133 6.66 13.35 -5.82
N LEU A 134 5.64 12.87 -5.11
CA LEU A 134 4.32 12.64 -5.68
C LEU A 134 3.70 13.94 -6.17
N GLN A 135 3.87 15.04 -5.43
CA GLN A 135 3.39 16.36 -5.85
C GLN A 135 4.12 16.86 -7.11
N GLN A 136 5.44 16.68 -7.16
CA GLN A 136 6.28 17.17 -8.25
C GLN A 136 6.06 16.38 -9.55
N TYR A 137 6.11 15.05 -9.49
CA TYR A 137 6.12 14.20 -10.67
C TYR A 137 4.74 13.63 -11.01
N ARG A 138 3.83 13.57 -10.03
CA ARG A 138 2.49 12.96 -10.17
C ARG A 138 2.56 11.53 -10.72
N ASN A 139 3.60 10.78 -10.35
CA ASN A 139 3.74 9.39 -10.75
C ASN A 139 2.48 8.61 -10.32
N THR A 140 2.02 7.70 -11.17
CA THR A 140 0.72 7.01 -11.02
C THR A 140 0.79 5.80 -10.10
N ILE A 141 1.59 5.87 -9.03
CA ILE A 141 1.71 4.81 -8.01
C ILE A 141 0.32 4.64 -7.35
N CYS A 142 -0.23 3.42 -7.42
CA CYS A 142 -1.61 3.17 -7.01
C CYS A 142 -1.74 3.06 -5.48
N GLY A 143 -0.81 2.36 -4.83
CA GLY A 143 -0.70 2.26 -3.37
C GLY A 143 0.19 3.36 -2.80
N ARG A 144 -0.06 4.62 -3.16
CA ARG A 144 0.66 5.78 -2.62
C ARG A 144 0.19 6.22 -1.22
N HIS A 145 -0.96 5.72 -0.78
CA HIS A 145 -1.59 6.03 0.51
C HIS A 145 -1.43 4.94 1.58
N PRO A 146 -1.48 3.63 1.23
CA PRO A 146 -1.07 2.55 2.12
C PRO A 146 0.38 2.64 2.63
#